data_AF-A0A1H8J1V9-F1
#
_entry.id   AF-A0A1H8J1V9-F1
#
_cell.length_a   1.000
_cell.length_b   1.000
_cell.length_c   1.000
_cell.angle_alpha   90.00
_cell.angle_beta   90.00
_cell.angle_gamma   90.00
#
_symmetry.space_group_name_H-M   'P 1'
#
loop_
_entity.id
_entity.type
_entity.pdbx_description
1 polymer ?
#
loop_
_entity_poly.entity_id
_entity_poly.type
_entity_poly.pdbx_seq_one_letter_code
_entity_poly.pdbx_strand_id
1 'polypeptide(L)' 'MRLFQKETKSHLEPIKYWYDWSEQKLVVLHCPSGKTKKIKNPKRIERFLQAYEATLVECKGVTEDIDRLHLFKKVRVHK' A
#
# COMPACT_ATOMS: atom_id res chain seq x y z
N MET A 1 -38.39 11.63 5.33
CA MET A 1 -37.24 11.69 4.40
C MET A 1 -35.97 11.41 5.19
N ARG A 2 -35.27 10.31 4.92
CA ARG A 2 -33.92 10.06 5.46
C ARG A 2 -32.95 10.06 4.28
N LEU A 3 -32.13 11.09 4.20
CA LEU A 3 -30.97 11.15 3.33
C LEU A 3 -29.98 10.11 3.85
N PHE A 4 -30.03 8.89 3.31
CA PHE A 4 -28.95 7.94 3.45
C PHE A 4 -27.76 8.49 2.67
N GLN A 5 -26.82 9.07 3.39
CA GLN A 5 -25.49 9.34 2.87
C GLN A 5 -24.93 8.00 2.41
N LYS A 6 -24.86 7.79 1.08
CA LYS A 6 -24.08 6.70 0.50
C LYS A 6 -22.62 7.03 0.74
N GLU A 7 -22.11 6.67 1.91
CA GLU A 7 -20.68 6.52 2.12
C GLU A 7 -20.21 5.44 1.14
N THR A 8 -19.54 5.86 0.08
CA THR A 8 -18.75 4.97 -0.75
C THR A 8 -17.66 4.39 0.15
N LYS A 9 -17.91 3.19 0.71
CA LYS A 9 -16.88 2.38 1.35
C LYS A 9 -15.81 2.07 0.30
N SER A 10 -14.86 2.97 0.17
CA SER A 10 -13.58 2.69 -0.47
C SER A 10 -12.96 1.58 0.37
N HIS A 11 -13.08 0.32 -0.07
CA HIS A 11 -12.46 -0.85 0.53
C HIS A 11 -10.93 -0.76 0.40
N LEU A 12 -10.33 0.24 1.03
CA LEU A 12 -8.90 0.37 1.17
C LEU A 12 -8.52 -0.43 2.40
N GLU A 13 -7.75 -1.48 2.17
CA GLU A 13 -7.34 -2.42 3.21
C GLU A 13 -6.07 -1.89 3.89
N PRO A 14 -5.90 -2.10 5.20
CA PRO A 14 -4.71 -1.64 5.91
C PRO A 14 -3.45 -2.38 5.46
N ILE A 15 -2.36 -1.65 5.33
CA ILE A 15 -1.03 -2.14 4.99
C ILE A 15 0.02 -1.63 5.99
N LYS A 16 1.12 -2.37 6.08
CA LYS A 16 2.37 -1.85 6.64
C LYS A 16 3.43 -1.84 5.57
N TYR A 17 4.34 -0.89 5.59
CA TYR A 17 5.48 -0.89 4.68
C TYR A 17 6.75 -0.39 5.35
N TRP A 18 7.90 -0.85 4.86
CA TRP A 18 9.21 -0.42 5.29
C TRP A 18 10.22 -0.68 4.17
N TYR A 19 11.30 0.11 4.17
CA TYR A 19 12.42 -0.07 3.26
C TYR A 19 13.50 -0.91 3.93
N ASP A 20 13.79 -2.06 3.33
CA ASP A 20 14.89 -2.92 3.72
C ASP A 20 16.17 -2.43 3.04
N TRP A 21 17.03 -1.76 3.81
CA TRP A 21 18.29 -1.20 3.34
C TRP A 21 19.33 -2.27 2.99
N SER A 22 19.28 -3.44 3.63
CA SER A 22 20.20 -4.55 3.35
C SER A 22 19.94 -5.14 1.97
N GLU A 23 18.66 -5.32 1.64
CA GLU A 23 18.25 -5.91 0.35
C GLU A 23 17.80 -4.87 -0.70
N GLN A 24 17.89 -3.57 -0.39
CA GLN A 24 17.47 -2.44 -1.23
C GLN A 24 16.09 -2.64 -1.87
N LYS A 25 15.09 -2.95 -1.03
CA LYS A 25 13.72 -3.23 -1.48
C LYS A 25 12.71 -2.60 -0.54
N LEU A 26 11.60 -2.15 -1.10
CA LEU A 26 10.44 -1.77 -0.31
C LEU A 26 9.59 -3.02 -0.06
N VAL A 27 9.28 -3.28 1.22
CA VAL A 27 8.41 -4.38 1.64
C VAL A 27 7.06 -3.78 2.01
N VAL A 28 5.98 -4.35 1.48
CA VAL A 28 4.60 -3.96 1.77
C VAL A 28 3.84 -5.19 2.25
N LEU A 29 3.31 -5.14 3.45
CA LEU A 29 2.52 -6.18 4.11
C LEU A 29 1.04 -5.78 4.08
N HIS A 30 0.18 -6.68 3.63
CA HIS A 30 -1.27 -6.55 3.73
C HIS A 30 -1.73 -7.08 5.09
N CYS A 31 -2.14 -6.18 6.00
CA CYS A 31 -2.45 -6.52 7.38
C CYS A 31 -3.53 -7.62 7.50
N PRO A 32 -4.66 -7.58 6.75
CA PRO A 32 -5.73 -8.56 6.91
C PRO A 32 -5.35 -9.98 6.49
N SER A 33 -4.49 -10.11 5.47
CA SER A 33 -4.16 -11.42 4.88
C SER A 33 -2.76 -11.93 5.20
N GLY A 34 -1.92 -11.11 5.83
CA GLY A 34 -0.49 -11.39 6.03
C GLY A 34 0.34 -11.48 4.74
N LYS A 35 -0.24 -11.21 3.57
CA LYS A 35 0.47 -11.27 2.29
C LYS A 35 1.47 -10.14 2.16
N THR A 36 2.65 -10.45 1.64
CA THR A 36 3.71 -9.45 1.45
C THR A 36 4.05 -9.30 -0.02
N LYS A 37 4.21 -8.05 -0.47
CA LYS A 37 4.80 -7.69 -1.75
C LYS A 37 6.16 -7.04 -1.52
N LYS A 38 7.15 -7.46 -2.31
CA LYS A 38 8.50 -6.89 -2.30
C LYS A 38 8.71 -6.14 -3.61
N ILE A 39 9.04 -4.86 -3.54
CA ILE A 39 9.27 -3.98 -4.69
C ILE A 39 10.76 -3.67 -4.74
N LYS A 40 11.47 -4.20 -5.74
CA LYS A 40 12.91 -3.99 -5.96
C LYS A 40 13.24 -2.94 -7.01
N ASN A 41 12.29 -2.63 -7.91
CA ASN A 41 12.53 -1.69 -9.00
C ASN A 41 12.52 -0.25 -8.45
N PRO A 42 13.62 0.53 -8.59
CA PRO A 42 13.72 1.90 -8.06
C PRO A 42 12.58 2.81 -8.52
N LYS A 43 12.21 2.77 -9.81
CA LYS A 43 11.10 3.59 -10.35
C LYS A 43 9.76 3.24 -9.72
N ARG A 44 9.55 1.97 -9.33
CA ARG A 44 8.33 1.56 -8.62
C ARG A 44 8.36 1.95 -7.14
N ILE A 45 9.55 1.97 -6.54
CA ILE A 45 9.75 2.46 -5.17
C ILE A 45 9.46 3.96 -5.13
N GLU A 46 10.04 4.76 -6.04
CA GLU A 46 9.76 6.20 -6.15
C GLU A 46 8.27 6.50 -6.34
N ARG A 47 7.60 5.79 -7.25
CA ARG A 47 6.14 5.94 -7.44
C ARG A 47 5.34 5.57 -6.20
N PHE A 48 5.77 4.55 -5.46
CA PHE A 48 5.15 4.21 -4.19
C PHE A 48 5.33 5.38 -3.22
N LEU A 49 6.56 5.81 -2.98
CA LEU A 49 6.88 6.89 -2.06
C LEU A 49 6.10 8.18 -2.36
N GLN A 50 5.99 8.55 -3.64
CA GLN A 50 5.16 9.69 -4.07
C GLN A 50 3.68 9.53 -3.72
N ALA A 51 3.10 8.34 -3.90
CA ALA A 51 1.68 8.09 -3.61
C ALA A 51 1.35 8.11 -2.10
N TYR A 52 2.36 7.87 -1.26
CA TYR A 52 2.26 7.89 0.20
C TYR A 52 2.90 9.13 0.83
N GLU A 53 3.32 10.11 0.00
CA GLU A 53 3.99 11.34 0.43
C GLU A 53 5.14 11.09 1.42
N ALA A 54 5.84 9.98 1.24
CA ALA A 54 6.88 9.50 2.14
C ALA A 54 8.26 9.55 1.48
N THR A 55 9.31 9.62 2.29
CA THR A 55 10.70 9.49 1.87
C THR A 55 11.27 8.12 2.24
N LEU A 56 12.34 7.70 1.56
CA LEU A 56 13.07 6.47 1.92
C LEU A 56 13.56 6.46 3.36
N VAL A 57 13.93 7.63 3.89
CA VAL A 57 14.46 7.79 5.25
C VAL A 57 13.36 7.52 6.28
N GLU A 58 12.15 8.01 6.06
CA GLU A 58 10.98 7.74 6.91
C GLU A 58 10.59 6.25 6.88
N CYS A 59 10.80 5.58 5.75
CA CYS A 59 10.60 4.14 5.62
C CYS A 59 11.67 3.28 6.30
N LYS A 60 12.61 3.84 7.08
CA LYS A 60 13.55 3.04 7.90
C LYS A 60 12.82 2.24 8.98
N GLY A 61 11.70 2.77 9.49
CA GLY A 61 10.79 2.07 10.40
C GLY A 61 9.64 1.39 9.65
N VAL A 62 8.81 0.67 10.40
CA VAL A 62 7.53 0.14 9.89
C VAL A 62 6.49 1.27 9.94
N THR A 63 5.97 1.64 8.79
CA THR A 63 4.88 2.61 8.65
C THR A 63 3.56 1.88 8.37
N GLU A 64 2.47 2.34 8.98
CA GLU A 64 1.12 1.82 8.73
C GLU A 64 0.31 2.84 7.92
N ASP A 65 -0.40 2.38 6.90
CA ASP A 65 -1.29 3.21 6.07
C ASP A 65 -2.35 2.30 5.40
N ILE A 66 -3.14 2.84 4.48
CA ILE A 66 -4.14 2.12 3.68
C ILE A 66 -3.59 1.82 2.27
N ASP A 67 -4.03 0.73 1.64
CA ASP A 67 -3.59 0.32 0.29
C ASP A 67 -4.15 1.23 -0.82
N ARG A 68 -3.67 2.48 -0.90
CA ARG A 68 -4.08 3.50 -1.89
C ARG A 68 -3.76 3.07 -3.32
N LEU A 69 -2.73 2.24 -3.48
CA LEU A 69 -2.27 1.74 -4.78
C LEU A 69 -2.94 0.42 -5.19
N HIS A 70 -3.89 -0.09 -4.40
CA HIS A 70 -4.60 -1.34 -4.65
C HIS A 70 -3.65 -2.51 -4.95
N LEU A 71 -2.49 -2.53 -4.29
CA LEU A 71 -1.47 -3.56 -4.45
C LEU A 71 -2.03 -4.97 -4.16
N PHE A 72 -3.04 -5.09 -3.31
CA PHE A 72 -3.62 -6.37 -2.90
C PHE A 72 -5.05 -6.59 -3.38
N LYS A 73 -5.66 -5.62 -4.06
CA LYS A 73 -7.00 -5.76 -4.61
C LYS A 73 -6.98 -6.79 -5.75
N LYS A 74 -7.81 -7.84 -5.63
CA LYS A 74 -8.09 -8.73 -6.76
C LYS A 74 -8.96 -7.98 -7.76
N VAL A 75 -8.37 -7.49 -8.85
CA VAL A 75 -9.17 -7.04 -10.00
C VAL A 75 -9.78 -8.30 -10.62
N ARG A 76 -11.08 -8.55 -10.43
CA ARG A 76 -11.81 -9.52 -11.26
C ARG A 76 -11.84 -8.92 -12.67
N VAL A 77 -10.90 -9.30 -13.51
CA VAL A 77 -11.04 -9.08 -14.96
C VAL A 77 -12.18 -9.99 -15.40
N HIS A 78 -13.37 -9.43 -15.59
CA HIS A 78 -14.38 -10.11 -16.40
C HIS A 78 -13.83 -10.09 -17.82
N LYS A 79 -13.47 -11.28 -18.32
CA LYS A 79 -13.29 -11.52 -19.75
C LYS A 79 -14.65 -11.64 -20.41
#